data_AF-A0A0K1NL21-F1
#
_entry.id   AF-A0A0K1NL21-F1
#
_cell.length_a   1.000
_cell.length_b   1.000
_cell.length_c   1.000
_cell.angle_alpha   90.00
_cell.angle_beta   90.00
_cell.angle_gamma   90.00
#
_symmetry.space_group_name_H-M   'P 1'
#
loop_
_entity.id
_entity.type
_entity.pdbx_description
1 polymer ?
#
loop_
_entity_poly.entity_id
_entity_poly.type
_entity_poly.pdbx_seq_one_letter_code
_entity_poly.pdbx_strand_id
1 'polypeptide(L)'
;MEVKDIFELRKQGRTEEAYAAVLPMYAVHKGHYTTIAMFWVGVDMMKLRYQQRRLEEAYKIFRSLMRLYPTMDDRDLKGQSAMMRAALLVFDHHPGFSMLDFITQWDIIRLTEDDWIMGQGDGHPVPSIGMRVVGKVFKEVESKPTVEMALKAAPILAEALKHSPYNMNNQRYKAMIYRIMGKKDKAINIYMHLIGKHRRSYLFQEMSELVDDNRYKIALLCKAIATQREEKFRQRMRFTLAGLLFGRDKARARYELDKCIAVRKQLGYSITWRMQNLAASLAEVTPVSEADEKSFYREQEVVLKELTR
;
A
#
# COMPACT_ATOMS: atom_id res chain seq x y z
N MET A 1 -6.29 -6.48 -45.16
CA MET A 1 -6.76 -5.91 -43.88
C MET A 1 -5.93 -4.67 -43.61
N GLU A 2 -6.59 -3.54 -43.40
CA GLU A 2 -5.98 -2.25 -43.12
C GLU A 2 -6.03 -1.93 -41.62
N VAL A 3 -5.34 -0.86 -41.20
CA VAL A 3 -5.35 -0.42 -39.79
C VAL A 3 -6.76 -0.07 -39.31
N LYS A 4 -7.62 0.43 -40.20
CA LYS A 4 -9.02 0.74 -39.89
C LYS A 4 -9.80 -0.53 -39.44
N ASP A 5 -9.62 -1.63 -40.15
CA ASP A 5 -10.28 -2.91 -39.85
C ASP A 5 -9.87 -3.41 -38.44
N ILE A 6 -8.61 -3.22 -38.05
CA ILE A 6 -8.12 -3.58 -36.70
C ILE A 6 -8.88 -2.80 -35.62
N PHE A 7 -9.10 -1.50 -35.82
CA PHE A 7 -9.86 -0.69 -34.86
C PHE A 7 -11.35 -1.08 -34.81
N GLU A 8 -11.92 -1.54 -35.92
CA GLU A 8 -13.29 -2.07 -35.95
C GLU A 8 -13.39 -3.38 -35.15
N LEU A 9 -12.45 -4.31 -35.35
CA LEU A 9 -12.37 -5.54 -34.53
C LEU A 9 -12.24 -5.23 -33.04
N ARG A 10 -11.38 -4.26 -32.69
CA ARG A 10 -11.21 -3.79 -31.32
C ARG A 10 -12.50 -3.23 -30.73
N LYS A 11 -13.24 -2.40 -31.48
CA LYS A 11 -14.54 -1.85 -31.04
C LYS A 11 -15.60 -2.93 -30.84
N GLN A 12 -15.55 -4.00 -31.62
CA GLN A 12 -16.43 -5.17 -31.50
C GLN A 12 -16.05 -6.10 -30.32
N GLY A 13 -14.95 -5.82 -29.60
CA GLY A 13 -14.46 -6.68 -28.51
C GLY A 13 -13.75 -7.95 -29.00
N ARG A 14 -13.46 -8.06 -30.30
CA ARG A 14 -12.75 -9.20 -30.92
C ARG A 14 -11.24 -9.05 -30.73
N THR A 15 -10.82 -8.97 -29.47
CA THR A 15 -9.45 -8.61 -29.05
C THR A 15 -8.39 -9.56 -29.59
N GLU A 16 -8.63 -10.88 -29.53
CA GLU A 16 -7.65 -11.87 -30.01
C GLU A 16 -7.45 -11.80 -31.52
N GLU A 17 -8.53 -11.58 -32.27
CA GLU A 17 -8.49 -11.44 -33.73
C GLU A 17 -7.80 -10.15 -34.15
N ALA A 18 -8.12 -9.03 -33.48
CA ALA A 18 -7.42 -7.77 -33.68
C ALA A 18 -5.92 -7.92 -33.39
N TYR A 19 -5.56 -8.65 -32.33
CA TYR A 19 -4.16 -8.87 -31.96
C TYR A 19 -3.42 -9.75 -32.97
N ALA A 20 -4.04 -10.83 -33.43
CA ALA A 20 -3.49 -11.69 -34.47
C ALA A 20 -3.30 -10.94 -35.80
N ALA A 21 -4.22 -10.04 -36.15
CA ALA A 21 -4.16 -9.25 -37.37
C ALA A 21 -3.06 -8.17 -37.35
N VAL A 22 -2.87 -7.47 -36.22
CA VAL A 22 -1.90 -6.36 -36.13
C VAL A 22 -0.44 -6.82 -36.08
N LEU A 23 -0.16 -8.02 -35.54
CA LEU A 23 1.18 -8.58 -35.42
C LEU A 23 1.95 -8.63 -36.76
N PRO A 24 1.46 -9.29 -37.82
CA PRO A 24 2.15 -9.34 -39.12
C PRO A 24 2.22 -7.95 -39.78
N MET A 25 1.20 -7.11 -39.61
CA MET A 25 1.22 -5.75 -40.16
C MET A 25 2.34 -4.90 -39.54
N TYR A 26 2.50 -4.95 -38.22
CA TYR A 26 3.54 -4.22 -37.50
C TYR A 26 4.95 -4.78 -37.79
N ALA A 27 5.07 -6.09 -38.05
CA ALA A 27 6.33 -6.70 -38.44
C ALA A 27 6.86 -6.18 -39.79
N VAL A 28 5.94 -5.90 -40.74
CA VAL A 28 6.28 -5.39 -42.08
C VAL A 28 6.39 -3.87 -42.11
N HIS A 29 5.50 -3.15 -41.43
CA HIS A 29 5.43 -1.69 -41.47
C HIS A 29 5.31 -1.07 -40.07
N LYS A 30 6.34 -0.32 -39.68
CA LYS A 30 6.43 0.36 -38.36
C LYS A 30 6.08 1.85 -38.46
N GLY A 31 5.03 2.19 -39.21
CA GLY A 31 4.57 3.57 -39.32
C GLY A 31 3.66 4.00 -38.16
N HIS A 32 3.41 5.31 -38.08
CA HIS A 32 2.65 5.96 -37.01
C HIS A 32 1.34 5.23 -36.64
N TYR A 33 0.45 5.02 -37.61
CA TYR A 33 -0.85 4.38 -37.34
C TYR A 33 -0.74 2.90 -36.97
N THR A 34 0.22 2.16 -37.53
CA THR A 34 0.44 0.75 -37.21
C THR A 34 1.00 0.59 -35.80
N THR A 35 1.89 1.48 -35.37
CA THR A 35 2.40 1.53 -33.98
C THR A 35 1.27 1.81 -32.98
N ILE A 36 0.41 2.79 -33.26
CA ILE A 36 -0.74 3.12 -32.40
C ILE A 36 -1.70 1.93 -32.32
N ALA A 37 -2.02 1.29 -33.44
CA ALA A 37 -2.88 0.09 -33.45
C ALA A 37 -2.27 -1.06 -32.64
N MET A 38 -0.97 -1.34 -32.84
CA MET A 38 -0.26 -2.38 -32.11
C MET A 38 -0.27 -2.13 -30.60
N PHE A 39 -0.09 -0.88 -30.18
CA PHE A 39 -0.12 -0.50 -28.77
C PHE A 39 -1.49 -0.73 -28.14
N TRP A 40 -2.55 -0.16 -28.73
CA TRP A 40 -3.89 -0.22 -28.12
C TRP A 40 -4.47 -1.64 -28.11
N VAL A 41 -4.25 -2.40 -29.18
CA VAL A 41 -4.67 -3.81 -29.23
C VAL A 41 -3.83 -4.65 -28.26
N GLY A 42 -2.52 -4.38 -28.14
CA GLY A 42 -1.67 -5.03 -27.14
C GLY A 42 -2.12 -4.77 -25.70
N VAL A 43 -2.54 -3.54 -25.38
CA VAL A 43 -3.10 -3.20 -24.05
C VAL A 43 -4.38 -4.00 -23.77
N ASP A 44 -5.28 -4.11 -24.73
CA ASP A 44 -6.51 -4.89 -24.56
C ASP A 44 -6.24 -6.38 -24.43
N MET A 45 -5.31 -6.90 -25.24
CA MET A 45 -4.88 -8.29 -25.18
C MET A 45 -4.23 -8.63 -23.84
N MET A 46 -3.38 -7.75 -23.31
CA MET A 46 -2.80 -7.89 -21.97
C MET A 46 -3.90 -8.00 -20.89
N LYS A 47 -4.90 -7.12 -20.92
CA LYS A 47 -6.03 -7.15 -19.98
C LYS A 47 -6.84 -8.45 -20.10
N LEU A 48 -7.12 -8.89 -21.32
CA LEU A 48 -7.81 -10.14 -21.58
C LEU A 48 -7.05 -11.34 -21.00
N ARG A 49 -5.72 -11.38 -21.18
CA ARG A 49 -4.87 -12.44 -20.61
C ARG A 49 -4.87 -12.45 -19.08
N TYR A 50 -4.94 -11.29 -18.42
CA TYR A 50 -5.14 -11.24 -16.96
C TYR A 50 -6.50 -11.81 -16.54
N GLN A 51 -7.59 -11.44 -17.25
CA GLN A 51 -8.94 -11.97 -16.96
C GLN A 51 -8.99 -13.49 -17.11
N GLN A 52 -8.29 -14.03 -18.11
CA GLN A 52 -8.16 -15.47 -18.36
C GLN A 52 -7.14 -16.17 -17.44
N ARG A 53 -6.56 -15.47 -16.45
CA ARG A 53 -5.51 -15.97 -15.55
C ARG A 53 -4.23 -16.46 -16.26
N ARG A 54 -4.00 -16.03 -17.51
CA ARG A 54 -2.78 -16.29 -18.29
C ARG A 54 -1.71 -15.24 -17.97
N LEU A 55 -1.24 -15.25 -16.73
CA LEU A 55 -0.41 -14.17 -16.15
C LEU A 55 0.94 -14.00 -16.86
N GLU A 56 1.59 -15.11 -17.21
CA GLU A 56 2.90 -15.08 -17.88
C GLU A 56 2.79 -14.49 -19.30
N GLU A 57 1.74 -14.84 -20.05
CA GLU A 57 1.46 -14.23 -21.36
C GLU A 57 1.17 -12.74 -21.21
N ALA A 58 0.33 -12.36 -20.24
CA ALA A 58 0.00 -10.96 -19.97
C ALA A 58 1.27 -10.14 -19.66
N TYR A 59 2.19 -10.70 -18.87
CA TYR A 59 3.47 -10.06 -18.55
C TYR A 59 4.41 -9.96 -19.75
N LYS A 60 4.46 -10.98 -20.63
CA LYS A 60 5.20 -10.90 -21.91
C LYS A 60 4.67 -9.79 -22.82
N ILE A 61 3.35 -9.63 -22.90
CA ILE A 61 2.72 -8.54 -23.66
C ILE A 61 3.09 -7.20 -23.04
N PHE A 62 3.00 -7.05 -21.71
CA PHE A 62 3.42 -5.83 -21.01
C PHE A 62 4.86 -5.42 -21.33
N ARG A 63 5.82 -6.35 -21.26
CA ARG A 63 7.22 -6.08 -21.63
C ARG A 63 7.37 -5.65 -23.09
N SER A 64 6.54 -6.21 -23.98
CA SER A 64 6.52 -5.80 -25.39
C SER A 64 5.97 -4.39 -25.56
N LEU A 65 4.90 -4.03 -24.83
CA LEU A 65 4.35 -2.67 -24.79
C LEU A 65 5.36 -1.66 -24.26
N MET A 66 6.13 -2.00 -23.22
CA MET A 66 7.21 -1.13 -22.71
C MET A 66 8.27 -0.80 -23.76
N ARG A 67 8.58 -1.74 -24.67
CA ARG A 67 9.53 -1.53 -25.78
C ARG A 67 8.90 -0.76 -26.94
N LEU A 68 7.60 -0.94 -27.16
CA LEU A 68 6.85 -0.29 -28.23
C LEU A 68 6.58 1.19 -27.93
N TYR A 69 6.20 1.50 -26.69
CA TYR A 69 5.72 2.82 -26.28
C TYR A 69 6.66 3.99 -26.66
N PRO A 70 8.00 3.91 -26.49
CA PRO A 70 8.91 4.99 -26.89
C PRO A 70 8.86 5.33 -28.40
N THR A 71 8.32 4.44 -29.24
CA THR A 71 8.17 4.65 -30.69
C THR A 71 6.79 5.17 -31.10
N MET A 72 5.87 5.26 -30.14
CA MET A 72 4.50 5.74 -30.36
C MET A 72 4.44 7.26 -30.15
N ASP A 73 3.73 7.95 -31.04
CA ASP A 73 3.41 9.37 -30.86
C ASP A 73 2.25 9.50 -29.86
N ASP A 74 2.55 9.92 -28.64
CA ASP A 74 1.58 10.01 -27.51
C ASP A 74 1.42 11.45 -27.01
N ARG A 75 1.06 12.37 -27.93
CA ARG A 75 0.95 13.81 -27.61
C ARG A 75 -0.09 14.14 -26.55
N ASP A 76 -1.13 13.31 -26.44
CA ASP A 76 -2.21 13.48 -25.48
C ASP A 76 -2.02 12.68 -24.18
N LEU A 77 -0.86 12.01 -24.05
CA LEU A 77 -0.46 11.22 -22.88
C LEU A 77 -1.43 10.08 -22.51
N LYS A 78 -2.32 9.66 -23.42
CA LYS A 78 -3.23 8.53 -23.13
C LYS A 78 -2.49 7.21 -23.07
N GLY A 79 -1.46 7.03 -23.89
CA GLY A 79 -0.57 5.88 -23.85
C GLY A 79 0.17 5.79 -22.52
N GLN A 80 0.67 6.91 -22.01
CA GLN A 80 1.28 7.05 -20.69
C GLN A 80 0.35 6.54 -19.58
N SER A 81 -0.89 7.07 -19.52
CA SER A 81 -1.88 6.66 -18.52
C SER A 81 -2.25 5.18 -18.68
N ALA A 82 -2.31 4.66 -19.92
CA ALA A 82 -2.57 3.25 -20.19
C ALA A 82 -1.43 2.36 -19.66
N MET A 83 -0.16 2.76 -19.83
CA MET A 83 0.99 2.04 -19.30
C MET A 83 1.02 2.05 -17.76
N MET A 84 0.58 3.14 -17.12
CA MET A 84 0.44 3.21 -15.67
C MET A 84 -0.61 2.25 -15.13
N ARG A 85 -1.78 2.18 -15.78
CA ARG A 85 -2.83 1.19 -15.44
C ARG A 85 -2.33 -0.24 -15.66
N ALA A 86 -1.56 -0.47 -16.73
CA ALA A 86 -0.95 -1.75 -17.02
C ALA A 86 0.06 -2.16 -15.93
N ALA A 87 0.93 -1.24 -15.50
CA ALA A 87 1.88 -1.47 -14.41
C ALA A 87 1.18 -1.79 -13.08
N LEU A 88 0.07 -1.13 -12.78
CA LEU A 88 -0.75 -1.45 -11.60
C LEU A 88 -1.28 -2.89 -11.63
N LEU A 89 -1.73 -3.37 -12.80
CA LEU A 89 -2.18 -4.76 -12.96
C LEU A 89 -1.02 -5.75 -12.80
N VAL A 90 0.13 -5.45 -13.39
CA VAL A 90 1.34 -6.30 -13.30
C VAL A 90 1.81 -6.42 -11.86
N PHE A 91 1.88 -5.30 -11.13
CA PHE A 91 2.29 -5.29 -9.73
C PHE A 91 1.45 -6.24 -8.86
N ASP A 92 0.15 -6.33 -9.12
CA ASP A 92 -0.74 -7.19 -8.32
C ASP A 92 -0.62 -8.69 -8.65
N HIS A 93 0.08 -9.06 -9.73
CA HIS A 93 0.10 -10.44 -10.24
C HIS A 93 1.50 -11.00 -10.53
N HIS A 94 2.53 -10.16 -10.65
CA HIS A 94 3.88 -10.58 -10.97
C HIS A 94 4.84 -10.30 -9.78
N PRO A 95 5.30 -11.33 -9.06
CA PRO A 95 6.03 -11.15 -7.79
C PRO A 95 7.39 -10.45 -7.94
N GLY A 96 8.01 -10.51 -9.12
CA GLY A 96 9.28 -9.84 -9.41
C GLY A 96 9.14 -8.40 -9.93
N PHE A 97 7.93 -7.86 -10.06
CA PHE A 97 7.73 -6.51 -10.57
C PHE A 97 7.82 -5.48 -9.45
N SER A 98 8.69 -4.48 -9.59
CA SER A 98 8.77 -3.33 -8.69
C SER A 98 8.10 -2.11 -9.31
N MET A 99 7.09 -1.56 -8.63
CA MET A 99 6.49 -0.27 -8.98
C MET A 99 7.49 0.86 -8.72
N LEU A 100 8.28 0.80 -7.64
CA LEU A 100 9.30 1.81 -7.35
C LEU A 100 10.31 1.94 -8.50
N ASP A 101 10.90 0.82 -8.93
CA ASP A 101 11.87 0.87 -10.04
C ASP A 101 11.21 1.27 -11.36
N PHE A 102 9.99 0.78 -11.63
CA PHE A 102 9.24 1.18 -12.83
C PHE A 102 9.01 2.69 -12.87
N ILE A 103 8.46 3.30 -11.82
CA ILE A 103 8.16 4.74 -11.79
C ILE A 103 9.44 5.58 -11.78
N THR A 104 10.52 5.10 -11.17
CA THR A 104 11.82 5.80 -11.21
C THR A 104 12.33 5.96 -12.64
N GLN A 105 12.09 4.97 -13.50
CA GLN A 105 12.48 5.03 -14.93
C GLN A 105 11.43 5.73 -15.80
N TRP A 106 10.15 5.52 -15.48
CA TRP A 106 9.02 5.95 -16.31
C TRP A 106 8.59 7.40 -16.04
N ASP A 107 9.00 7.94 -14.89
CA ASP A 107 8.72 9.29 -14.38
C ASP A 107 7.23 9.55 -14.09
N ILE A 108 6.93 9.86 -12.83
CA ILE A 108 5.55 10.14 -12.38
C ILE A 108 5.04 11.50 -12.89
N ILE A 109 5.93 12.43 -13.25
CA ILE A 109 5.57 13.79 -13.69
C ILE A 109 4.83 13.77 -15.04
N ARG A 110 4.93 12.66 -15.77
CA ARG A 110 4.23 12.47 -17.06
C ARG A 110 2.74 12.13 -16.91
N LEU A 111 2.24 11.93 -15.69
CA LEU A 111 0.79 11.80 -15.45
C LEU A 111 0.10 13.14 -15.69
N THR A 112 -1.05 13.12 -16.36
CA THR A 112 -1.85 14.32 -16.58
C THR A 112 -2.62 14.71 -15.32
N GLU A 113 -3.17 15.92 -15.27
CA GLU A 113 -4.07 16.35 -14.18
C GLU A 113 -5.23 15.37 -13.98
N ASP A 114 -5.81 14.85 -15.07
CA ASP A 114 -6.89 13.86 -15.03
C ASP A 114 -6.49 12.56 -14.33
N ASP A 115 -5.22 12.16 -14.43
CA ASP A 115 -4.70 10.96 -13.77
C ASP A 115 -4.59 11.11 -12.24
N TRP A 116 -4.70 12.34 -11.73
CA TRP A 116 -4.74 12.67 -10.30
C TRP A 116 -6.16 12.86 -9.76
N ILE A 117 -7.17 12.93 -10.62
CA ILE A 117 -8.57 13.08 -10.23
C ILE A 117 -9.14 11.75 -9.73
N MET A 118 -9.88 11.81 -8.61
CA MET A 118 -10.60 10.66 -8.06
C MET A 118 -11.72 10.23 -9.00
N GLY A 119 -11.77 8.94 -9.32
CA GLY A 119 -12.83 8.38 -10.15
C GLY A 119 -14.03 7.89 -9.33
N GLN A 120 -15.05 7.43 -10.04
CA GLN A 120 -16.16 6.66 -9.47
C GLN A 120 -16.20 5.27 -10.14
N GLY A 121 -16.41 4.23 -9.35
CA GLY A 121 -16.62 2.85 -9.83
C GLY A 121 -17.66 2.18 -8.95
N ASP A 122 -18.70 1.61 -9.55
CA ASP A 122 -19.81 0.94 -8.86
C ASP A 122 -20.45 1.81 -7.74
N GLY A 123 -20.54 3.12 -7.97
CA GLY A 123 -21.08 4.08 -6.99
C GLY A 123 -20.13 4.44 -5.84
N HIS A 124 -18.91 3.89 -5.83
CA HIS A 124 -17.89 4.15 -4.81
C HIS A 124 -16.74 5.00 -5.36
N PRO A 125 -16.15 5.87 -4.51
CA PRO A 125 -14.97 6.64 -4.90
C PRO A 125 -13.77 5.69 -5.13
N VAL A 126 -13.15 5.82 -6.29
CA VAL A 126 -11.94 5.06 -6.66
C VAL A 126 -10.75 6.02 -6.65
N PRO A 127 -9.66 5.70 -5.91
CA PRO A 127 -8.45 6.52 -5.93
C PRO A 127 -7.92 6.71 -7.35
N SER A 128 -7.39 7.90 -7.63
CA SER A 128 -6.80 8.26 -8.92
C SER A 128 -5.64 7.35 -9.30
N ILE A 129 -5.25 7.32 -10.58
CA ILE A 129 -4.13 6.49 -11.04
C ILE A 129 -2.86 6.88 -10.29
N GLY A 130 -2.56 8.18 -10.21
CA GLY A 130 -1.39 8.69 -9.50
C GLY A 130 -1.37 8.24 -8.05
N MET A 131 -2.49 8.36 -7.33
CA MET A 131 -2.58 7.91 -5.94
C MET A 131 -2.45 6.39 -5.78
N ARG A 132 -2.97 5.60 -6.72
CA ARG A 132 -2.80 4.14 -6.71
C ARG A 132 -1.35 3.74 -6.92
N VAL A 133 -0.67 4.38 -7.87
CA VAL A 133 0.75 4.18 -8.16
C VAL A 133 1.60 4.48 -6.93
N VAL A 134 1.42 5.67 -6.34
CA VAL A 134 2.10 6.09 -5.11
C VAL A 134 1.84 5.07 -3.99
N GLY A 135 0.60 4.61 -3.84
CA GLY A 135 0.26 3.58 -2.85
C GLY A 135 1.01 2.26 -3.05
N LYS A 136 1.22 1.80 -4.29
CA LYS A 136 2.01 0.59 -4.58
C LYS A 136 3.50 0.81 -4.30
N VAL A 137 4.05 1.97 -4.67
CA VAL A 137 5.43 2.35 -4.34
C VAL A 137 5.66 2.26 -2.83
N PHE A 138 4.80 2.89 -2.03
CA PHE A 138 4.98 2.89 -0.57
C PHE A 138 4.66 1.54 0.08
N LYS A 139 3.86 0.68 -0.55
CA LYS A 139 3.71 -0.71 -0.11
C LYS A 139 5.04 -1.47 -0.20
N GLU A 140 5.85 -1.23 -1.24
CA GLU A 140 7.18 -1.82 -1.33
C GLU A 140 8.14 -1.24 -0.30
N VAL A 141 8.17 0.09 -0.17
CA VAL A 141 9.03 0.79 0.81
C VAL A 141 8.72 0.34 2.24
N GLU A 142 7.44 0.15 2.58
CA GLU A 142 7.02 -0.33 3.90
C GLU A 142 7.46 -1.77 4.17
N SER A 143 7.46 -2.63 3.15
CA SER A 143 7.79 -4.05 3.26
C SER A 143 9.29 -4.27 3.56
N LYS A 144 10.17 -3.50 2.91
CA LYS A 144 11.63 -3.63 3.05
C LYS A 144 12.29 -2.24 3.10
N PRO A 145 12.10 -1.48 4.19
CA PRO A 145 12.54 -0.09 4.26
C PRO A 145 14.06 0.03 4.20
N THR A 146 14.57 0.78 3.23
CA THR A 146 15.98 1.16 3.11
C THR A 146 16.10 2.64 2.78
N VAL A 147 17.25 3.24 3.12
CA VAL A 147 17.56 4.63 2.78
C VAL A 147 17.50 4.85 1.26
N GLU A 148 18.04 3.92 0.46
CA GLU A 148 17.99 3.99 -1.00
C GLU A 148 16.55 4.04 -1.51
N MET A 149 15.67 3.17 -1.04
CA MET A 149 14.26 3.17 -1.45
C MET A 149 13.54 4.46 -1.04
N ALA A 150 13.83 4.99 0.15
CA ALA A 150 13.27 6.26 0.59
C ALA A 150 13.73 7.44 -0.29
N LEU A 151 15.00 7.45 -0.72
CA LEU A 151 15.53 8.46 -1.63
C LEU A 151 14.86 8.39 -3.01
N LYS A 152 14.64 7.19 -3.55
CA LYS A 152 13.89 7.01 -4.83
C LYS A 152 12.40 7.37 -4.69
N ALA A 153 11.78 7.06 -3.56
CA ALA A 153 10.35 7.33 -3.31
C ALA A 153 10.05 8.80 -2.99
N ALA A 154 11.02 9.56 -2.49
CA ALA A 154 10.85 10.97 -2.12
C ALA A 154 10.35 11.88 -3.27
N PRO A 155 10.97 11.89 -4.47
CA PRO A 155 10.47 12.71 -5.58
C PRO A 155 9.07 12.25 -6.04
N ILE A 156 8.77 10.96 -5.98
CA ILE A 156 7.46 10.40 -6.34
C ILE A 156 6.38 10.95 -5.38
N LEU A 157 6.66 10.96 -4.08
CA LEU A 157 5.76 11.53 -3.08
C LEU A 157 5.66 13.05 -3.20
N ALA A 158 6.75 13.74 -3.53
CA ALA A 158 6.74 15.18 -3.72
C ALA A 158 5.77 15.59 -4.83
N GLU A 159 5.71 14.84 -5.92
CA GLU A 159 4.71 15.06 -6.97
C GLU A 159 3.28 14.83 -6.45
N ALA A 160 3.04 13.70 -5.78
CA ALA A 160 1.71 13.40 -5.21
C ALA A 160 1.22 14.46 -4.20
N LEU A 161 2.14 15.10 -3.48
CA LEU A 161 1.82 16.16 -2.52
C LEU A 161 1.43 17.48 -3.19
N LYS A 162 1.81 17.74 -4.45
CA LYS A 162 1.32 18.92 -5.19
C LYS A 162 -0.19 18.82 -5.44
N HIS A 163 -0.64 17.62 -5.80
CA HIS A 163 -2.04 17.32 -6.14
C HIS A 163 -2.91 17.09 -4.91
N SER A 164 -2.33 16.58 -3.83
CA SER A 164 -3.08 16.16 -2.64
C SER A 164 -2.25 16.35 -1.35
N PRO A 165 -1.96 17.61 -0.97
CA PRO A 165 -1.03 17.91 0.12
C PRO A 165 -1.54 17.42 1.47
N TYR A 166 -2.84 17.46 1.74
CA TYR A 166 -3.41 17.06 3.02
C TYR A 166 -3.96 15.63 3.05
N ASN A 167 -3.74 14.85 1.99
CA ASN A 167 -4.17 13.45 1.96
C ASN A 167 -3.46 12.66 3.08
N MET A 168 -4.25 11.98 3.91
CA MET A 168 -3.76 11.25 5.08
C MET A 168 -2.68 10.21 4.72
N ASN A 169 -2.82 9.49 3.60
CA ASN A 169 -1.82 8.51 3.19
C ASN A 169 -0.54 9.20 2.71
N ASN A 170 -0.62 10.29 1.96
CA ASN A 170 0.57 11.06 1.57
C ASN A 170 1.33 11.58 2.80
N GLN A 171 0.62 12.03 3.83
CA GLN A 171 1.25 12.44 5.08
C GLN A 171 1.89 11.25 5.83
N ARG A 172 1.25 10.08 5.87
CA ARG A 172 1.87 8.85 6.40
C ARG A 172 3.12 8.46 5.63
N TYR A 173 3.08 8.52 4.30
CA TYR A 173 4.24 8.24 3.44
C TYR A 173 5.39 9.23 3.69
N LYS A 174 5.06 10.50 3.93
CA LYS A 174 6.05 11.52 4.33
C LYS A 174 6.68 11.19 5.69
N ALA A 175 5.89 10.79 6.67
CA ALA A 175 6.38 10.35 7.97
C ALA A 175 7.24 9.07 7.85
N MET A 176 6.86 8.14 6.98
CA MET A 176 7.62 6.93 6.68
C MET A 176 9.01 7.25 6.11
N ILE A 177 9.11 8.16 5.15
CA ILE A 177 10.41 8.63 4.63
C ILE A 177 11.23 9.22 5.78
N TYR A 178 10.66 10.12 6.58
CA TYR A 178 11.40 10.72 7.70
C TYR A 178 11.90 9.67 8.69
N ARG A 179 11.09 8.68 9.03
CA ARG A 179 11.48 7.55 9.87
C ARG A 179 12.69 6.80 9.28
N ILE A 180 12.62 6.43 8.00
CA ILE A 180 13.69 5.69 7.32
C ILE A 180 14.99 6.51 7.26
N MET A 181 14.87 7.83 7.09
CA MET A 181 16.00 8.76 7.05
C MET A 181 16.52 9.15 8.45
N GLY A 182 16.05 8.51 9.53
CA GLY A 182 16.45 8.81 10.92
C GLY A 182 15.91 10.13 11.48
N LYS A 183 15.04 10.84 10.75
CA LYS A 183 14.43 12.12 11.14
C LYS A 183 13.17 11.91 11.96
N LYS A 184 13.33 11.20 13.07
CA LYS A 184 12.25 10.68 13.92
C LYS A 184 11.29 11.75 14.42
N ASP A 185 11.80 12.89 14.90
CA ASP A 185 10.97 13.99 15.43
C ASP A 185 10.01 14.54 14.36
N LYS A 186 10.48 14.63 13.10
CA LYS A 186 9.64 15.07 11.99
C LYS A 186 8.52 14.08 11.69
N ALA A 187 8.79 12.78 11.79
CA ALA A 187 7.78 11.74 11.64
C ALA A 187 6.75 11.82 12.78
N ILE A 188 7.21 11.95 14.03
CA ILE A 188 6.35 12.10 15.21
C ILE A 188 5.42 13.32 15.07
N ASN A 189 5.96 14.48 14.66
CA ASN A 189 5.17 15.70 14.45
C ASN A 189 4.04 15.51 13.43
N ILE A 190 4.29 14.75 12.36
CA ILE A 190 3.24 14.42 11.38
C ILE A 190 2.18 13.51 12.02
N TYR A 191 2.59 12.47 12.75
CA TYR A 191 1.63 11.57 13.40
C TYR A 191 0.79 12.28 14.45
N MET A 192 1.35 13.22 15.23
CA MET A 192 0.58 14.04 16.17
C MET A 192 -0.57 14.78 15.46
N HIS A 193 -0.29 15.38 14.30
CA HIS A 193 -1.32 16.03 13.50
C HIS A 193 -2.36 15.04 12.95
N LEU A 194 -1.91 13.87 12.48
CA LEU A 194 -2.79 12.85 11.91
C LEU A 194 -3.74 12.26 12.96
N ILE A 195 -3.25 11.91 14.15
CA ILE A 195 -4.09 11.33 15.21
C ILE A 195 -5.09 12.35 15.78
N GLY A 196 -4.76 13.64 15.74
CA GLY A 196 -5.68 14.73 16.12
C GLY A 196 -6.89 14.82 15.18
N LYS A 197 -6.71 14.50 13.90
CA LYS A 197 -7.77 14.57 12.86
C LYS A 197 -8.44 13.23 12.58
N HIS A 198 -7.74 12.12 12.79
CA HIS A 198 -8.16 10.80 12.36
C HIS A 198 -8.06 9.78 13.50
N ARG A 199 -9.19 9.14 13.82
CA ARG A 199 -9.26 8.07 14.82
C ARG A 199 -9.03 6.69 14.17
N ARG A 200 -7.88 6.51 13.52
CA ARG A 200 -7.51 5.24 12.87
C ARG A 200 -6.49 4.49 13.73
N SER A 201 -6.80 3.25 14.09
CA SER A 201 -5.96 2.41 14.97
C SER A 201 -4.48 2.34 14.53
N TYR A 202 -4.23 2.11 13.24
CA TYR A 202 -2.87 1.97 12.72
C TYR A 202 -2.02 3.25 12.87
N LEU A 203 -2.63 4.45 12.94
CA LEU A 203 -1.87 5.69 13.15
C LEU A 203 -1.24 5.73 14.54
N PHE A 204 -1.99 5.30 15.56
CA PHE A 204 -1.49 5.20 16.92
C PHE A 204 -0.42 4.10 17.02
N GLN A 205 -0.64 2.96 16.35
CA GLN A 205 0.35 1.89 16.30
C GLN A 205 1.66 2.37 15.65
N GLU A 206 1.61 2.97 14.46
CA GLU A 206 2.79 3.48 13.75
C GLU A 206 3.55 4.52 14.59
N MET A 207 2.83 5.42 15.26
CA MET A 207 3.45 6.39 16.17
C MET A 207 4.10 5.72 17.39
N SER A 208 3.54 4.61 17.90
CA SER A 208 4.12 3.86 19.03
C SER A 208 5.47 3.23 18.70
N GLU A 209 5.69 2.89 17.43
CA GLU A 209 6.97 2.38 16.94
C GLU A 209 8.01 3.49 16.78
N LEU A 210 7.57 4.75 16.76
CA LEU A 210 8.45 5.90 16.77
C LEU A 210 8.83 6.25 18.21
N VAL A 211 7.92 6.70 19.07
CA VAL A 211 8.29 7.28 20.39
C VAL A 211 9.24 6.40 21.21
N ASP A 212 10.18 6.96 21.97
CA ASP A 212 11.13 6.17 22.78
C ASP A 212 10.56 5.78 24.15
N ASP A 213 9.88 6.71 24.81
CA ASP A 213 9.34 6.51 26.16
C ASP A 213 8.24 5.45 26.16
N ASN A 214 8.47 4.37 26.92
CA ASN A 214 7.53 3.27 27.09
C ASN A 214 6.18 3.71 27.65
N ARG A 215 6.10 4.79 28.45
CA ARG A 215 4.85 5.39 28.91
C ARG A 215 3.98 5.80 27.71
N TYR A 216 4.55 6.53 26.75
CA TYR A 216 3.84 6.95 25.54
C TYR A 216 3.57 5.77 24.58
N LYS A 217 4.48 4.80 24.46
CA LYS A 217 4.23 3.58 23.69
C LYS A 217 3.00 2.83 24.20
N ILE A 218 2.92 2.61 25.51
CA ILE A 218 1.79 1.94 26.16
C ILE A 218 0.50 2.70 25.86
N ALA A 219 0.48 4.02 26.07
CA ALA A 219 -0.72 4.82 25.83
C ALA A 219 -1.19 4.78 24.37
N LEU A 220 -0.27 4.88 23.42
CA LEU A 220 -0.55 4.76 21.99
C LEU A 220 -1.09 3.37 21.63
N LEU A 221 -0.48 2.30 22.13
CA LEU A 221 -0.95 0.92 21.88
C LEU A 221 -2.32 0.65 22.49
N CYS A 222 -2.58 1.10 23.72
CA CYS A 222 -3.90 1.02 24.35
C CYS A 222 -4.95 1.73 23.49
N LYS A 223 -4.65 2.94 23.00
CA LYS A 223 -5.55 3.67 22.11
C LYS A 223 -5.76 2.95 20.78
N ALA A 224 -4.69 2.39 20.21
CA ALA A 224 -4.74 1.64 18.97
C ALA A 224 -5.64 0.40 19.09
N ILE A 225 -5.50 -0.37 20.18
CA ILE A 225 -6.31 -1.56 20.49
C ILE A 225 -7.78 -1.16 20.70
N ALA A 226 -8.04 -0.14 21.52
CA ALA A 226 -9.40 0.33 21.81
C ALA A 226 -10.14 0.85 20.55
N THR A 227 -9.41 1.43 19.60
CA THR A 227 -9.97 2.00 18.37
C THR A 227 -10.20 0.96 17.26
N GLN A 228 -9.43 -0.14 17.25
CA GLN A 228 -9.57 -1.19 16.23
C GLN A 228 -10.82 -2.01 16.50
N ARG A 229 -11.77 -2.12 15.57
CA ARG A 229 -13.02 -2.88 15.81
C ARG A 229 -12.83 -4.39 15.68
N GLU A 230 -11.98 -4.84 14.77
CA GLU A 230 -11.82 -6.27 14.47
C GLU A 230 -10.66 -6.88 15.27
N GLU A 231 -10.95 -7.88 16.10
CA GLU A 231 -9.96 -8.56 16.95
C GLU A 231 -8.79 -9.16 16.16
N LYS A 232 -9.03 -9.63 14.92
CA LYS A 232 -7.98 -10.19 14.06
C LYS A 232 -6.84 -9.20 13.78
N PHE A 233 -7.11 -7.90 13.83
CA PHE A 233 -6.13 -6.84 13.62
C PHE A 233 -5.51 -6.31 14.93
N ARG A 234 -5.97 -6.75 16.11
CA ARG A 234 -5.43 -6.31 17.41
C ARG A 234 -4.18 -7.08 17.84
N GLN A 235 -3.97 -8.29 17.32
CA GLN A 235 -2.99 -9.27 17.81
C GLN A 235 -1.56 -8.70 17.99
N ARG A 236 -1.01 -8.04 16.96
CA ARG A 236 0.35 -7.48 17.02
C ARG A 236 0.47 -6.41 18.11
N MET A 237 -0.53 -5.55 18.22
CA MET A 237 -0.57 -4.49 19.22
C MET A 237 -0.68 -5.07 20.63
N ARG A 238 -1.57 -6.06 20.85
CA ARG A 238 -1.72 -6.76 22.13
C ARG A 238 -0.43 -7.45 22.56
N PHE A 239 0.22 -8.18 21.65
CA PHE A 239 1.48 -8.85 21.96
C PHE A 239 2.60 -7.84 22.31
N THR A 240 2.68 -6.73 21.57
CA THR A 240 3.65 -5.66 21.85
C THR A 240 3.37 -5.01 23.21
N LEU A 241 2.10 -4.72 23.51
CA LEU A 241 1.68 -4.16 24.79
C LEU A 241 1.98 -5.12 25.95
N ALA A 242 1.71 -6.42 25.78
CA ALA A 242 2.05 -7.45 26.76
C ALA A 242 3.55 -7.45 27.10
N GLY A 243 4.42 -7.33 26.09
CA GLY A 243 5.86 -7.24 26.29
C GLY A 243 6.28 -5.99 27.09
N LEU A 244 5.66 -4.84 26.81
CA LEU A 244 5.93 -3.60 27.56
C LEU A 244 5.41 -3.65 29.01
N LEU A 245 4.28 -4.33 29.22
CA LEU A 245 3.68 -4.49 30.54
C LEU A 245 4.36 -5.57 31.38
N PHE A 246 5.05 -6.53 30.78
CA PHE A 246 5.67 -7.64 31.52
C PHE A 246 6.57 -7.18 32.69
N GLY A 247 7.30 -6.08 32.52
CA GLY A 247 8.16 -5.49 33.56
C GLY A 247 7.46 -4.52 34.52
N ARG A 248 6.19 -4.17 34.28
CA ARG A 248 5.45 -3.13 35.04
C ARG A 248 4.21 -3.68 35.73
N ASP A 249 3.46 -4.52 35.02
CA ASP A 249 2.23 -5.14 35.46
C ASP A 249 2.05 -6.49 34.76
N LYS A 250 2.43 -7.56 35.45
CA LYS A 250 2.35 -8.92 34.91
C LYS A 250 0.91 -9.39 34.67
N ALA A 251 -0.05 -8.93 35.48
CA ALA A 251 -1.45 -9.36 35.36
C ALA A 251 -2.09 -8.78 34.08
N ARG A 252 -1.81 -7.52 33.76
CA ARG A 252 -2.22 -6.91 32.48
C ARG A 252 -1.45 -7.46 31.29
N ALA A 253 -0.15 -7.73 31.46
CA ALA A 253 0.64 -8.41 30.43
C ALA A 253 0.04 -9.79 30.07
N ARG A 254 -0.39 -10.55 31.10
CA ARG A 254 -1.06 -11.84 30.92
C ARG A 254 -2.37 -11.69 30.16
N TYR A 255 -3.22 -10.74 30.56
CA TYR A 255 -4.49 -10.46 29.88
C TYR A 255 -4.30 -10.21 28.37
N GLU A 256 -3.37 -9.33 28.01
CA GLU A 256 -3.10 -8.97 26.62
C GLU A 256 -2.57 -10.16 25.80
N LEU A 257 -1.67 -10.94 26.39
CA LEU A 257 -1.10 -12.11 25.75
C LEU A 257 -2.17 -13.20 25.53
N ASP A 258 -3.02 -13.46 26.52
CA ASP A 258 -4.08 -14.46 26.43
C ASP A 258 -5.09 -14.10 25.33
N LYS A 259 -5.55 -12.85 25.28
CA LYS A 259 -6.43 -12.36 24.22
C LYS A 259 -5.75 -12.49 22.84
N CYS A 260 -4.45 -12.19 22.74
CA CYS A 260 -3.69 -12.36 21.50
C CYS A 260 -3.63 -13.83 21.06
N ILE A 261 -3.25 -14.74 21.96
CA ILE A 261 -3.11 -16.18 21.67
C ILE A 261 -4.47 -16.81 21.32
N ALA A 262 -5.54 -16.45 22.02
CA ALA A 262 -6.89 -16.96 21.76
C ALA A 262 -7.34 -16.65 20.33
N VAL A 263 -7.21 -15.38 19.89
CA VAL A 263 -7.58 -14.98 18.52
C VAL A 263 -6.69 -15.66 17.48
N ARG A 264 -5.38 -15.82 17.76
CA ARG A 264 -4.48 -16.54 16.85
C ARG A 264 -4.87 -18.00 16.65
N LYS A 265 -5.20 -18.70 17.75
CA LYS A 265 -5.70 -20.09 17.71
C LYS A 265 -6.99 -20.18 16.90
N GLN A 266 -7.95 -19.27 17.14
CA GLN A 266 -9.22 -19.23 16.42
C GLN A 266 -9.03 -19.07 14.90
N LEU A 267 -8.03 -18.29 14.47
CA LEU A 267 -7.74 -18.04 13.05
C LEU A 267 -6.76 -19.05 12.44
N GLY A 268 -6.33 -20.08 13.19
CA GLY A 268 -5.35 -21.05 12.72
C GLY A 268 -3.93 -20.48 12.52
N TYR A 269 -3.61 -19.35 13.14
CA TYR A 269 -2.27 -18.77 13.06
C TYR A 269 -1.30 -19.43 14.04
N SER A 270 -0.04 -19.58 13.62
CA SER A 270 1.01 -20.13 14.48
C SER A 270 1.24 -19.28 15.73
N ILE A 271 1.46 -19.93 16.87
CA ILE A 271 1.92 -19.25 18.08
C ILE A 271 3.45 -19.26 18.06
N THR A 272 4.06 -18.08 18.05
CA THR A 272 5.52 -17.96 17.92
C THR A 272 6.22 -18.41 19.21
N TRP A 273 7.49 -18.82 19.11
CA TRP A 273 8.30 -19.16 20.28
C TRP A 273 8.35 -18.00 21.31
N ARG A 274 8.48 -16.75 20.85
CA ARG A 274 8.47 -15.58 21.75
C ARG A 274 7.17 -15.45 22.54
N MET A 275 6.03 -15.76 21.92
CA MET A 275 4.72 -15.77 22.61
C MET A 275 4.63 -16.91 23.62
N GLN A 276 5.11 -18.11 23.26
CA GLN A 276 5.12 -19.26 24.16
C GLN A 276 6.00 -19.01 25.39
N ASN A 277 7.20 -18.45 25.19
CA ASN A 277 8.12 -18.12 26.27
C ASN A 277 7.54 -17.06 27.22
N LEU A 278 6.90 -16.02 26.67
CA LEU A 278 6.21 -15.02 27.50
C LEU A 278 5.03 -15.64 28.26
N ALA A 279 4.29 -16.56 27.63
CA ALA A 279 3.17 -17.25 28.28
C ALA A 279 3.64 -18.14 29.43
N ALA A 280 4.75 -18.86 29.24
CA ALA A 280 5.38 -19.68 30.28
C ALA A 280 5.85 -18.81 31.46
N SER A 281 6.47 -17.66 31.18
CA SER A 281 6.88 -16.68 32.20
C SER A 281 5.71 -16.08 32.99
N LEU A 282 4.48 -16.19 32.47
CA LEU A 282 3.25 -15.67 33.07
C LEU A 282 2.30 -16.80 33.50
N ALA A 283 2.76 -18.05 33.58
CA ALA A 283 1.91 -19.22 33.85
C ALA A 283 1.12 -19.09 35.16
N GLU A 284 1.81 -18.67 36.23
CA GLU A 284 1.26 -18.51 37.59
C GLU A 284 0.60 -17.15 37.84
N VAL A 285 0.49 -16.30 36.82
CA VAL A 285 -0.06 -14.95 36.96
C VAL A 285 -1.54 -14.96 36.59
N THR A 286 -2.40 -14.58 37.53
CA THR A 286 -3.82 -14.36 37.26
C THR A 286 -3.99 -13.08 36.43
N PRO A 287 -4.64 -13.11 35.26
CA PRO A 287 -4.90 -11.92 34.47
C PRO A 287 -5.90 -11.00 35.17
N VAL A 288 -5.82 -9.70 34.90
CA VAL A 288 -6.87 -8.75 35.31
C VAL A 288 -8.20 -9.04 34.58
N SER A 289 -9.30 -8.51 35.12
CA SER A 289 -10.60 -8.63 34.46
C SER A 289 -10.67 -7.76 33.20
N GLU A 290 -11.62 -8.05 32.30
CA GLU A 290 -11.87 -7.22 31.12
C GLU A 290 -12.34 -5.80 31.49
N ALA A 291 -13.03 -5.63 32.63
CA ALA A 291 -13.43 -4.32 33.11
C ALA A 291 -12.22 -3.49 33.57
N ASP A 292 -11.29 -4.13 34.28
CA ASP A 292 -10.06 -3.48 34.76
C ASP A 292 -9.15 -3.09 33.60
N GLU A 293 -9.01 -3.94 32.57
CA GLU A 293 -8.21 -3.60 31.39
C GLU A 293 -8.83 -2.43 30.60
N LYS A 294 -10.17 -2.41 30.46
CA LYS A 294 -10.86 -1.28 29.84
C LYS A 294 -10.70 0.01 30.65
N SER A 295 -10.65 -0.08 31.99
CA SER A 295 -10.31 1.08 32.83
C SER A 295 -8.91 1.57 32.54
N PHE A 296 -7.94 0.65 32.50
CA PHE A 296 -6.55 0.96 32.19
C PHE A 296 -6.39 1.66 30.85
N TYR A 297 -7.07 1.19 29.79
CA TYR A 297 -7.04 1.88 28.49
C TYR A 297 -7.55 3.32 28.57
N ARG A 298 -8.59 3.59 29.38
CA ARG A 298 -9.14 4.93 29.57
C ARG A 298 -8.19 5.83 30.37
N GLU A 299 -7.54 5.28 31.39
CA GLU A 299 -6.51 5.98 32.17
C GLU A 299 -5.34 6.42 31.27
N GLN A 300 -4.94 5.57 30.33
CA GLN A 300 -3.90 5.89 29.34
C GLN A 300 -4.28 7.03 28.38
N GLU A 301 -5.56 7.40 28.25
CA GLU A 301 -5.94 8.56 27.45
C GLU A 301 -5.44 9.88 28.03
N VAL A 302 -5.22 9.95 29.35
CA VAL A 302 -4.63 11.14 30.00
C VAL A 302 -3.18 11.31 29.57
N VAL A 303 -2.41 10.22 29.59
CA VAL A 303 -1.02 10.16 29.11
C VAL A 303 -0.94 10.55 27.63
N LEU A 304 -1.89 10.09 26.82
CA LEU A 304 -1.92 10.45 25.40
C LEU A 304 -2.17 11.94 25.18
N LYS A 305 -3.02 12.58 26.01
CA LYS A 305 -3.27 14.02 25.93
C LYS A 305 -2.02 14.83 26.25
N GLU A 306 -1.20 14.39 27.19
CA GLU A 306 0.08 15.02 27.51
C GLU A 306 1.03 14.98 26.30
N LEU A 307 1.08 13.87 25.57
CA LEU A 307 1.93 13.72 24.38
C LEU A 307 1.51 14.65 23.23
N THR A 308 0.22 14.97 23.15
CA THR A 308 -0.36 15.76 22.04
C THR A 308 -0.52 17.25 22.34
N ARG A 309 -0.13 17.70 23.53
CA ARG A 309 -0.09 19.11 23.92
C ARG A 309 1.22 19.74 23.52
#